data_AF-A0A9Q1H3I4-F1
#
_entry.id   AF-A0A9Q1H3I4-F1
#
_cell.length_a   1.000
_cell.length_b   1.000
_cell.length_c   1.000
_cell.angle_alpha   90.00
_cell.angle_beta   90.00
_cell.angle_gamma   90.00
#
_symmetry.space_group_name_H-M   'P 1'
#
loop_
_entity.id
_entity.type
_entity.pdbx_description
1 polymer ?
#
loop_
_entity_poly.entity_id
_entity_poly.type
_entity_poly.pdbx_seq_one_letter_code
_entity_poly.pdbx_strand_id
1 'polypeptide(L)'
;MASPETPSNDKAQIIEEENNNKMDDKTAKILTACVLIANLIAVVSLVLAFVGVARNSSNEYYITTSGSSSSGDEETQTVKGYNVDVVNAVCQLAGKNCVLVWDVYENCWTSVPGQRSRGGVGLMARWYDACVGWTNTYDRARTLSFSDDFEKPVDLALWVKPGGTIPNWPSLANAKLGFLDGWLTDQHCLNQYSDIFSVNGAFISVRPWNNDHPEFELFWQAPENRCVRGGLGMMVQKDQFELLTWWNAAFQRLTATSQYEDICQRLETAHGDLPGLSAEYVCV
;
A
#
# COMPACT_ATOMS: atom_id res chain seq x y z
N MET A 1 -9.92 -86.97 71.99
CA MET A 1 -10.39 -85.57 71.83
C MET A 1 -10.26 -85.22 70.36
N ALA A 2 -11.34 -84.79 69.72
CA ALA A 2 -11.34 -84.20 68.38
C ALA A 2 -12.58 -83.30 68.32
N SER A 3 -12.41 -82.03 67.96
CA SER A 3 -13.51 -81.10 67.76
C SER A 3 -13.74 -80.95 66.26
N PRO A 4 -15.00 -80.95 65.75
CA PRO A 4 -15.26 -80.60 64.37
C PRO A 4 -15.03 -79.09 64.18
N GLU A 5 -14.38 -78.72 63.07
CA GLU A 5 -14.21 -77.32 62.65
C GLU A 5 -15.41 -76.86 61.81
N THR A 6 -15.84 -75.60 62.00
CA THR A 6 -16.89 -74.98 61.19
C THR A 6 -16.33 -74.38 59.89
N PRO A 7 -17.01 -74.52 58.73
CA PRO A 7 -16.55 -73.92 57.48
C PRO A 7 -16.54 -72.38 57.53
N SER A 8 -15.53 -71.75 56.94
CA SER A 8 -15.47 -70.29 56.78
C SER A 8 -16.45 -69.77 55.72
N ASN A 9 -16.93 -68.54 55.89
CA ASN A 9 -18.00 -67.92 55.10
C ASN A 9 -17.49 -66.94 54.02
N ASP A 10 -16.19 -66.94 53.71
CA ASP A 10 -15.51 -65.92 52.90
C ASP A 10 -16.10 -65.72 51.49
N LYS A 11 -16.71 -66.76 50.90
CA LYS A 11 -17.28 -66.69 49.55
C LYS A 11 -18.55 -65.85 49.45
N ALA A 12 -19.23 -65.54 50.56
CA ALA A 12 -20.44 -64.72 50.53
C ALA A 12 -20.12 -63.23 50.27
N GLN A 13 -19.10 -62.69 50.95
CA GLN A 13 -18.82 -61.24 50.94
C GLN A 13 -18.33 -60.73 49.57
N ILE A 14 -17.52 -61.52 48.87
CA ILE A 14 -16.94 -61.14 47.56
C ILE A 14 -18.03 -60.87 46.51
N ILE A 15 -19.14 -61.61 46.56
CA ILE A 15 -20.26 -61.48 45.59
C ILE A 15 -21.11 -60.24 45.88
N GLU A 16 -21.12 -59.74 47.11
CA GLU A 16 -21.91 -58.59 47.53
C GLU A 16 -21.21 -57.25 47.17
N GLU A 17 -19.87 -57.20 47.17
CA GLU A 17 -19.12 -56.01 46.73
C GLU A 17 -19.19 -55.76 45.21
N GLU A 18 -19.13 -56.80 44.36
CA GLU A 18 -19.22 -56.62 42.90
C GLU A 18 -20.55 -55.98 42.45
N ASN A 19 -21.66 -56.31 43.12
CA ASN A 19 -22.97 -55.79 42.77
C ASN A 19 -23.15 -54.30 43.12
N ASN A 20 -22.44 -53.79 44.13
CA ASN A 20 -22.54 -52.40 44.58
C ASN A 20 -21.78 -51.41 43.68
N ASN A 21 -20.84 -51.87 42.84
CA ASN A 21 -20.11 -51.02 41.89
C ASN A 21 -20.85 -50.75 40.57
N LYS A 22 -22.11 -51.20 40.43
CA LYS A 22 -22.89 -51.04 39.21
C LYS A 22 -23.48 -49.63 39.09
N MET A 23 -22.67 -48.71 38.53
CA MET A 23 -23.08 -47.33 38.20
C MET A 23 -24.47 -47.31 37.55
N ASP A 24 -25.38 -46.54 38.13
CA ASP A 24 -26.78 -46.56 37.75
C ASP A 24 -27.02 -45.92 36.36
N ASP A 25 -28.10 -46.33 35.70
CA ASP A 25 -28.48 -45.90 34.35
C ASP A 25 -28.63 -44.37 34.20
N LYS A 26 -29.07 -43.68 35.26
CA LYS A 26 -29.19 -42.21 35.26
C LYS A 26 -27.80 -41.56 35.31
N THR A 27 -26.90 -42.06 36.17
CA THR A 27 -25.50 -41.59 36.22
C THR A 27 -24.77 -41.88 34.91
N ALA A 28 -24.95 -43.07 34.31
CA ALA A 28 -24.37 -43.41 33.01
C ALA A 28 -24.85 -42.48 31.88
N LYS A 29 -26.14 -42.13 31.86
CA LYS A 29 -26.73 -41.18 30.90
C LYS A 29 -26.21 -39.75 31.11
N ILE A 30 -26.07 -39.30 32.36
CA ILE A 30 -25.47 -38.00 32.68
C ILE A 30 -24.01 -37.95 32.19
N LEU A 31 -23.21 -38.98 32.48
CA LEU A 31 -21.81 -39.04 32.04
C LEU A 31 -21.70 -38.97 30.51
N THR A 32 -22.55 -39.72 29.80
CA THR A 32 -22.62 -39.73 28.33
C THR A 32 -22.99 -38.36 27.77
N ALA A 33 -23.97 -37.68 28.37
CA ALA A 33 -24.37 -36.33 27.96
C ALA A 33 -23.24 -35.31 28.18
N CYS A 34 -22.53 -35.37 29.32
CA CYS A 34 -21.38 -34.51 29.58
C CYS A 34 -20.25 -34.71 28.56
N VAL A 35 -19.94 -35.95 28.16
CA VAL A 35 -18.94 -36.24 27.13
C VAL A 35 -19.35 -35.70 25.76
N LEU A 36 -20.63 -35.83 25.37
CA LEU A 36 -21.13 -35.28 24.11
C LEU A 36 -21.08 -33.74 24.09
N ILE A 37 -21.47 -33.08 25.19
CA ILE A 37 -21.40 -31.62 25.32
C ILE A 37 -19.94 -31.14 25.27
N ALA A 38 -19.01 -31.82 25.96
CA ALA A 38 -17.59 -31.47 25.94
C ALA A 38 -16.98 -31.58 24.53
N ASN A 39 -17.31 -32.64 23.78
CA ASN A 39 -16.88 -32.79 22.39
C ASN A 39 -17.49 -31.73 21.47
N LEU A 40 -18.78 -31.40 21.63
CA LEU A 40 -19.43 -30.34 20.85
C LEU A 40 -18.77 -28.97 21.11
N ILE A 41 -18.48 -28.64 22.38
CA ILE A 41 -17.76 -27.42 22.75
C ILE A 41 -16.36 -27.43 22.11
N ALA A 42 -15.61 -28.53 22.19
CA ALA A 42 -14.28 -28.64 21.59
C ALA A 42 -14.30 -28.43 20.07
N VAL A 43 -15.27 -29.00 19.35
CA VAL A 43 -15.44 -28.81 17.90
C VAL A 43 -15.82 -27.36 17.57
N VAL A 44 -16.74 -26.75 18.33
CA VAL A 44 -17.12 -25.34 18.14
C VAL A 44 -15.94 -24.40 18.42
N SER A 45 -15.18 -24.63 19.50
CA SER A 45 -13.95 -23.88 19.79
C SER A 45 -12.88 -24.06 18.72
N LEU A 46 -12.73 -25.26 18.14
CA LEU A 46 -11.80 -25.51 17.04
C LEU A 46 -12.21 -24.77 15.76
N VAL A 47 -13.50 -24.80 15.39
CA VAL A 47 -14.04 -24.06 14.24
C VAL A 47 -13.89 -22.55 14.45
N LEU A 48 -14.20 -22.04 15.65
CA LEU A 48 -14.00 -20.63 15.99
C LEU A 48 -12.51 -20.23 16.02
N ALA A 49 -11.60 -21.14 16.40
CA ALA A 49 -10.17 -20.90 16.29
C ALA A 49 -9.72 -20.82 14.82
N PHE A 50 -10.16 -21.73 13.94
CA PHE A 50 -9.82 -21.66 12.51
C PHE A 50 -10.43 -20.43 11.81
N VAL A 51 -11.70 -20.11 12.06
CA VAL A 51 -12.36 -18.91 11.51
C VAL A 51 -11.77 -17.62 12.10
N GLY A 52 -11.37 -17.66 13.37
CA GLY A 52 -10.68 -16.55 14.05
C GLY A 52 -9.29 -16.31 13.48
N VAL A 53 -8.47 -17.36 13.34
CA VAL A 53 -7.13 -17.27 12.70
C VAL A 53 -7.24 -16.80 11.26
N ALA A 54 -8.24 -17.26 10.50
CA ALA A 54 -8.51 -16.79 9.14
C ALA A 54 -9.02 -15.33 9.05
N ARG A 55 -9.34 -14.68 10.19
CA ARG A 55 -9.80 -13.28 10.28
C ARG A 55 -8.87 -12.36 11.08
N ASN A 56 -7.87 -12.89 11.77
CA ASN A 56 -7.11 -12.14 12.79
C ASN A 56 -5.59 -12.03 12.51
N SER A 57 -5.18 -12.22 11.25
CA SER A 57 -4.10 -11.40 10.67
C SER A 57 -4.76 -10.21 9.96
N SER A 58 -4.32 -8.99 10.25
CA SER A 58 -4.85 -7.77 9.63
C SER A 58 -4.54 -7.75 8.12
N ASN A 59 -5.49 -8.24 7.32
CA ASN A 59 -5.47 -8.16 5.85
C ASN A 59 -5.95 -6.80 5.32
N GLU A 60 -6.03 -5.79 6.19
CA GLU A 60 -6.38 -4.41 5.88
C GLU A 60 -5.09 -3.62 5.69
N TYR A 61 -4.90 -3.05 4.50
CA TYR A 61 -3.78 -2.18 4.16
C TYR A 61 -4.29 -0.76 3.97
N TYR A 62 -3.71 0.18 4.68
CA TYR A 62 -4.04 1.60 4.54
C TYR A 62 -3.14 2.20 3.47
N ILE A 63 -3.75 2.72 2.40
CA ILE A 63 -3.07 3.17 1.20
C ILE A 63 -3.49 4.61 0.93
N THR A 64 -2.55 5.55 0.96
CA THR A 64 -2.85 6.94 0.59
C THR A 64 -2.58 7.21 -0.89
N THR A 65 -3.51 7.94 -1.51
CA THR A 65 -3.47 8.36 -2.91
C THR A 65 -3.39 9.88 -2.99
N SER A 66 -2.39 10.47 -2.33
CA SER A 66 -2.01 11.88 -2.45
C SER A 66 -1.20 12.19 -3.72
N GLY A 67 -0.87 11.17 -4.53
CA GLY A 67 -0.15 11.28 -5.80
C GLY A 67 -0.86 12.12 -6.86
N SER A 68 -0.13 12.49 -7.91
CA SER A 68 -0.51 13.54 -8.88
C SER A 68 -1.76 13.30 -9.73
N SER A 69 -2.31 12.07 -9.69
CA SER A 69 -3.40 11.57 -10.54
C SER A 69 -4.56 11.07 -9.65
N SER A 70 -4.93 11.86 -8.64
CA SER A 70 -6.03 11.60 -7.69
C SER A 70 -6.65 12.90 -7.16
N SER A 71 -7.97 12.90 -6.99
CA SER A 71 -8.75 14.04 -6.52
C SER A 71 -9.78 13.61 -5.48
N GLY A 72 -9.98 14.44 -4.45
CA GLY A 72 -11.15 14.32 -3.57
C GLY A 72 -12.42 14.76 -4.30
N ASP A 73 -13.50 14.00 -4.13
CA ASP A 73 -14.84 14.31 -4.62
C ASP A 73 -15.71 14.70 -3.41
N GLU A 74 -16.04 15.99 -3.30
CA GLU A 74 -16.72 16.54 -2.12
C GLU A 74 -18.18 16.08 -1.97
N GLU A 75 -18.86 15.77 -3.08
CA GLU A 75 -20.26 15.33 -3.08
C GLU A 75 -20.40 13.89 -2.54
N THR A 76 -19.51 12.98 -2.98
CA THR A 76 -19.51 11.58 -2.57
C THR A 76 -18.62 11.27 -1.36
N GLN A 77 -17.75 12.22 -0.96
CA GLN A 77 -16.71 12.05 0.06
C GLN A 77 -15.75 10.88 -0.24
N THR A 78 -15.50 10.62 -1.54
CA THR A 78 -14.56 9.59 -2.00
C THR A 78 -13.33 10.22 -2.64
N VAL A 79 -12.22 9.48 -2.72
CA VAL A 79 -11.10 9.82 -3.61
C VAL A 79 -11.33 9.11 -4.95
N LYS A 80 -11.07 9.80 -6.06
CA LYS A 80 -11.18 9.27 -7.43
C LYS A 80 -9.90 9.56 -8.21
N GLY A 81 -9.68 8.86 -9.32
CA GLY A 81 -8.53 9.05 -10.21
C GLY A 81 -7.85 7.74 -10.59
N TYR A 82 -6.88 7.82 -11.51
CA TYR A 82 -6.17 6.65 -12.04
C TYR A 82 -5.51 5.80 -10.94
N ASN A 83 -4.84 6.45 -9.99
CA ASN A 83 -4.18 5.77 -8.88
C ASN A 83 -5.18 5.02 -7.97
N VAL A 84 -6.38 5.58 -7.78
CA VAL A 84 -7.47 4.92 -7.03
C VAL A 84 -7.98 3.68 -7.77
N ASP A 85 -8.22 3.80 -9.07
CA ASP A 85 -8.72 2.70 -9.89
C ASP A 85 -7.71 1.54 -9.99
N VAL A 86 -6.41 1.85 -10.11
CA VAL A 86 -5.34 0.85 -10.03
C VAL A 86 -5.29 0.19 -8.65
N VAL A 87 -5.31 0.94 -7.54
CA VAL A 87 -5.34 0.36 -6.18
C VAL A 87 -6.51 -0.60 -6.01
N ASN A 88 -7.71 -0.18 -6.38
CA ASN A 88 -8.92 -0.99 -6.24
C ASN A 88 -8.81 -2.31 -7.04
N ALA A 89 -8.38 -2.24 -8.30
CA ALA A 89 -8.23 -3.41 -9.15
C ALA A 89 -7.10 -4.35 -8.68
N VAL A 90 -5.95 -3.82 -8.27
CA VAL A 90 -4.82 -4.61 -7.74
C VAL A 90 -5.20 -5.31 -6.43
N CYS A 91 -5.85 -4.61 -5.50
CA CYS A 91 -6.30 -5.20 -4.24
C CYS A 91 -7.39 -6.27 -4.43
N GLN A 92 -8.32 -6.06 -5.37
CA GLN A 92 -9.32 -7.06 -5.77
C GLN A 92 -8.64 -8.32 -6.34
N LEU A 93 -7.66 -8.17 -7.24
CA LEU A 93 -6.90 -9.29 -7.83
C LEU A 93 -5.94 -9.97 -6.83
N ALA A 94 -5.56 -9.29 -5.75
CA ALA A 94 -4.78 -9.84 -4.65
C ALA A 94 -5.62 -10.52 -3.56
N GLY A 95 -6.93 -10.25 -3.50
CA GLY A 95 -7.80 -10.70 -2.40
C GLY A 95 -7.48 -10.03 -1.06
N LYS A 96 -6.95 -8.79 -1.09
CA LYS A 96 -6.60 -8.01 0.11
C LYS A 96 -7.65 -6.93 0.37
N ASN A 97 -7.89 -6.57 1.64
CA ASN A 97 -8.73 -5.42 1.97
C ASN A 97 -7.84 -4.16 1.92
N CYS A 98 -8.22 -3.15 1.15
CA CYS A 98 -7.45 -1.92 1.00
C CYS A 98 -8.32 -0.72 1.34
N VAL A 99 -7.84 0.09 2.28
CA VAL A 99 -8.52 1.29 2.76
C VAL A 99 -7.82 2.50 2.19
N LEU A 100 -8.50 3.23 1.31
CA LEU A 100 -7.99 4.47 0.74
C LEU A 100 -8.01 5.59 1.78
N VAL A 101 -6.87 6.26 1.95
CA VAL A 101 -6.70 7.36 2.92
C VAL A 101 -6.36 8.66 2.16
N TRP A 102 -7.18 9.69 2.30
CA TRP A 102 -6.80 11.03 1.85
C TRP A 102 -5.92 11.71 2.91
N ASP A 103 -4.80 12.28 2.50
CA ASP A 103 -3.84 12.99 3.34
C ASP A 103 -3.07 14.02 2.48
N VAL A 104 -2.42 15.00 3.12
CA VAL A 104 -1.62 16.02 2.43
C VAL A 104 -0.32 15.44 1.85
N TYR A 105 0.12 15.99 0.72
CA TYR A 105 1.23 15.49 -0.10
C TYR A 105 2.53 15.30 0.69
N GLU A 106 2.83 16.24 1.58
CA GLU A 106 4.06 16.33 2.37
C GLU A 106 4.19 15.19 3.40
N ASN A 107 3.10 14.52 3.76
CA ASN A 107 3.09 13.42 4.73
C ASN A 107 3.58 12.10 4.12
N CYS A 108 3.61 11.99 2.79
CA CYS A 108 4.34 10.93 2.08
C CYS A 108 5.81 11.32 1.87
N TRP A 109 6.09 12.54 1.41
CA TRP A 109 7.43 13.02 1.12
C TRP A 109 7.52 14.55 1.23
N THR A 110 8.47 15.05 2.02
CA THR A 110 8.62 16.47 2.31
C THR A 110 9.99 17.01 1.86
N SER A 111 9.97 18.15 1.18
CA SER A 111 11.12 19.05 1.03
C SER A 111 11.02 20.20 2.03
N VAL A 112 12.16 20.80 2.35
CA VAL A 112 12.25 22.10 3.02
C VAL A 112 13.34 22.89 2.30
N PRO A 113 13.12 24.15 1.90
CA PRO A 113 14.12 24.94 1.18
C PRO A 113 15.50 24.93 1.87
N GLY A 114 16.55 24.61 1.11
CA GLY A 114 17.92 24.48 1.61
C GLY A 114 18.23 23.19 2.39
N GLN A 115 17.28 22.26 2.51
CA GLN A 115 17.48 20.93 3.10
C GLN A 115 17.28 19.83 2.06
N ARG A 116 17.87 18.66 2.31
CA ARG A 116 17.60 17.46 1.50
C ARG A 116 16.20 16.92 1.80
N SER A 117 15.45 16.67 0.74
CA SER A 117 14.10 16.07 0.79
C SER A 117 14.11 14.69 1.47
N ARG A 118 13.04 14.35 2.20
CA ARG A 118 12.96 13.18 3.10
C ARG A 118 11.55 12.58 3.19
N GLY A 119 11.44 11.38 3.75
CA GLY A 119 10.16 10.73 4.02
C GLY A 119 9.25 11.61 4.88
N GLY A 120 7.99 11.73 4.49
CA GLY A 120 6.98 12.51 5.21
C GLY A 120 6.50 11.81 6.48
N VAL A 121 5.82 12.55 7.36
CA VAL A 121 5.45 12.03 8.69
C VAL A 121 4.44 10.89 8.62
N GLY A 122 3.46 10.91 7.71
CA GLY A 122 2.42 9.88 7.62
C GLY A 122 2.97 8.50 7.28
N LEU A 123 3.81 8.40 6.23
CA LEU A 123 4.42 7.12 5.89
C LEU A 123 5.47 6.69 6.91
N MET A 124 6.26 7.61 7.47
CA MET A 124 7.31 7.27 8.44
C MET A 124 6.75 6.91 9.83
N ALA A 125 5.62 7.48 10.23
CA ALA A 125 4.94 7.20 11.50
C ALA A 125 3.79 6.19 11.39
N ARG A 126 3.60 5.55 10.22
CA ARG A 126 2.59 4.51 9.95
C ARG A 126 1.15 4.97 10.19
N TRP A 127 0.81 6.14 9.64
CA TRP A 127 -0.60 6.54 9.47
C TRP A 127 -1.26 5.75 8.32
N TYR A 128 -0.43 5.22 7.42
CA TYR A 128 -0.75 4.27 6.36
C TYR A 128 0.49 3.43 6.04
N ASP A 129 0.29 2.28 5.39
CA ASP A 129 1.34 1.35 5.01
C ASP A 129 2.05 1.77 3.70
N ALA A 130 1.34 2.51 2.84
CA ALA A 130 1.77 2.84 1.49
C ALA A 130 1.31 4.22 0.99
N CYS A 131 2.13 4.85 0.13
CA CYS A 131 1.81 6.04 -0.65
C CYS A 131 1.86 5.72 -2.15
N VAL A 132 0.75 5.91 -2.87
CA VAL A 132 0.58 5.53 -4.28
C VAL A 132 0.57 6.76 -5.20
N GLY A 133 1.14 6.63 -6.39
CA GLY A 133 1.28 7.71 -7.37
C GLY A 133 2.53 8.56 -7.15
N TRP A 134 3.65 7.90 -6.83
CA TRP A 134 4.91 8.55 -6.46
C TRP A 134 6.08 8.10 -7.32
N THR A 135 6.80 9.06 -7.90
CA THR A 135 7.95 8.80 -8.80
C THR A 135 9.14 8.22 -8.06
N ASN A 136 9.76 7.19 -8.63
CA ASN A 136 10.92 6.46 -8.08
C ASN A 136 12.22 7.28 -8.20
N THR A 137 12.42 8.29 -7.34
CA THR A 137 13.66 9.10 -7.34
C THR A 137 14.79 8.44 -6.54
N TYR A 138 16.03 8.81 -6.84
CA TYR A 138 17.19 8.33 -6.08
C TYR A 138 17.12 8.64 -4.58
N ASP A 139 16.51 9.75 -4.17
CA ASP A 139 16.36 10.13 -2.76
C ASP A 139 15.19 9.45 -2.07
N ARG A 140 14.05 9.28 -2.76
CA ARG A 140 12.93 8.48 -2.25
C ARG A 140 13.38 7.03 -2.04
N ALA A 141 14.06 6.43 -3.02
CA ALA A 141 14.57 5.05 -2.95
C ALA A 141 15.69 4.82 -1.90
N ARG A 142 16.38 5.88 -1.45
CA ARG A 142 17.30 5.81 -0.29
C ARG A 142 16.55 5.60 1.03
N THR A 143 15.37 6.22 1.18
CA THR A 143 14.58 6.19 2.43
C THR A 143 13.53 5.07 2.44
N LEU A 144 12.87 4.83 1.30
CA LEU A 144 11.66 4.02 1.16
C LEU A 144 11.85 2.92 0.12
N SER A 145 11.05 1.85 0.19
CA SER A 145 10.99 0.84 -0.87
C SER A 145 9.87 1.19 -1.85
N PHE A 146 9.97 0.67 -3.08
CA PHE A 146 9.02 0.92 -4.17
C PHE A 146 8.47 -0.40 -4.70
N SER A 147 7.23 -0.38 -5.19
CA SER A 147 6.71 -1.39 -6.10
C SER A 147 7.46 -1.40 -7.44
N ASP A 148 7.07 -2.30 -8.33
CA ASP A 148 7.29 -2.08 -9.76
C ASP A 148 6.52 -0.82 -10.21
N ASP A 149 7.00 -0.17 -11.26
CA ASP A 149 6.39 1.05 -11.79
C ASP A 149 5.07 0.71 -12.52
N PHE A 150 4.01 1.50 -12.28
CA PHE A 150 2.68 1.32 -12.90
C PHE A 150 2.17 2.57 -13.64
N GLU A 151 2.86 3.72 -13.51
CA GLU A 151 2.86 4.79 -14.51
C GLU A 151 4.29 4.98 -15.05
N LYS A 152 4.42 5.46 -16.28
CA LYS A 152 5.71 5.72 -16.94
C LYS A 152 6.59 6.77 -16.22
N PRO A 153 7.90 6.80 -16.50
CA PRO A 153 8.79 7.90 -16.09
C PRO A 153 8.27 9.25 -16.57
N VAL A 154 8.25 10.21 -15.64
CA VAL A 154 7.97 11.61 -15.94
C VAL A 154 9.27 12.30 -16.38
N ASP A 155 9.21 13.12 -17.42
CA ASP A 155 10.33 13.84 -18.03
C ASP A 155 11.00 14.88 -17.08
N LEU A 156 11.83 15.76 -17.64
CA LEU A 156 12.31 16.98 -16.98
C LEU A 156 11.91 18.19 -17.82
N ALA A 157 11.31 19.23 -17.24
CA ALA A 157 10.93 20.43 -17.99
C ALA A 157 11.20 21.74 -17.22
N LEU A 158 11.78 22.70 -17.94
CA LEU A 158 11.97 24.09 -17.51
C LEU A 158 10.82 24.93 -18.05
N TRP A 159 10.13 25.63 -17.16
CA TRP A 159 9.03 26.52 -17.48
C TRP A 159 9.41 27.96 -17.13
N VAL A 160 9.06 28.92 -18.00
CA VAL A 160 9.32 30.36 -17.83
C VAL A 160 8.02 31.13 -18.02
N LYS A 161 7.94 32.40 -17.63
CA LYS A 161 6.78 33.24 -17.99
C LYS A 161 6.78 33.54 -19.50
N PRO A 162 5.62 33.73 -20.16
CA PRO A 162 5.53 34.10 -21.57
C PRO A 162 6.48 35.21 -22.03
N GLY A 163 7.26 34.95 -23.07
CA GLY A 163 8.35 35.82 -23.54
C GLY A 163 9.61 35.77 -22.67
N GLY A 164 9.72 34.77 -21.80
CA GLY A 164 10.78 34.62 -20.81
C GLY A 164 12.05 34.03 -21.42
N THR A 165 13.20 34.45 -20.92
CA THR A 165 14.50 33.90 -21.34
C THR A 165 15.37 33.58 -20.14
N ILE A 166 16.23 32.57 -20.29
CA ILE A 166 17.26 32.21 -19.33
C ILE A 166 18.58 32.85 -19.83
N PRO A 167 19.08 33.94 -19.22
CA PRO A 167 20.11 34.79 -19.86
C PRO A 167 21.45 34.11 -20.14
N ASN A 168 21.76 33.02 -19.42
CA ASN A 168 23.03 32.30 -19.49
C ASN A 168 22.90 30.88 -20.07
N TRP A 169 21.77 30.55 -20.73
CA TRP A 169 21.46 29.21 -21.25
C TRP A 169 22.62 28.58 -22.04
N PRO A 170 23.03 27.31 -21.78
CA PRO A 170 22.39 26.29 -20.92
C PRO A 170 22.52 26.51 -19.41
N SER A 171 23.41 27.40 -18.95
CA SER A 171 23.65 27.62 -17.53
C SER A 171 22.48 28.33 -16.84
N LEU A 172 22.04 27.76 -15.71
CA LEU A 172 21.05 28.35 -14.81
C LEU A 172 21.67 29.27 -13.75
N ALA A 173 22.97 29.58 -13.87
CA ALA A 173 23.68 30.49 -12.97
C ALA A 173 23.01 31.88 -12.90
N ASN A 174 22.74 32.33 -11.67
CA ASN A 174 22.10 33.60 -11.30
C ASN A 174 20.61 33.75 -11.66
N ALA A 175 19.94 32.69 -12.11
CA ALA A 175 18.49 32.70 -12.29
C ALA A 175 17.74 32.50 -10.95
N LYS A 176 16.51 33.01 -10.82
CA LYS A 176 15.65 32.84 -9.63
C LYS A 176 14.64 31.72 -9.82
N LEU A 177 14.79 30.64 -9.06
CA LEU A 177 14.25 29.31 -9.35
C LEU A 177 13.92 28.55 -7.99
N GLY A 178 13.73 27.20 -7.86
CA GLY A 178 13.25 26.56 -6.59
C GLY A 178 13.33 24.91 -6.25
N PHE A 179 11.96 24.77 -6.66
CA PHE A 179 11.02 23.58 -6.76
C PHE A 179 9.52 23.90 -6.76
N LEU A 180 8.69 22.87 -6.95
CA LEU A 180 7.45 22.64 -6.19
C LEU A 180 7.80 21.78 -4.96
N ASP A 181 7.21 22.05 -3.78
CA ASP A 181 7.54 21.25 -2.59
C ASP A 181 7.06 19.79 -2.69
N GLY A 182 7.80 18.87 -2.06
CA GLY A 182 7.62 17.41 -2.13
C GLY A 182 7.91 16.76 -3.49
N TRP A 183 8.08 17.55 -4.56
CA TRP A 183 8.09 17.06 -5.94
C TRP A 183 9.34 16.22 -6.29
N LEU A 184 9.31 15.58 -7.47
CA LEU A 184 10.39 14.67 -7.91
C LEU A 184 11.70 15.39 -8.29
N THR A 185 11.69 16.73 -8.35
CA THR A 185 12.81 17.56 -8.82
C THR A 185 13.08 18.73 -7.88
N ASP A 186 14.21 18.64 -7.17
CA ASP A 186 14.73 19.67 -6.27
C ASP A 186 16.13 20.14 -6.69
N GLN A 187 16.73 21.09 -5.95
CA GLN A 187 18.12 21.51 -6.15
C GLN A 187 19.14 20.34 -6.14
N HIS A 188 18.90 19.24 -5.42
CA HIS A 188 19.82 18.09 -5.36
C HIS A 188 19.74 17.24 -6.63
N CYS A 189 18.52 17.04 -7.16
CA CYS A 189 18.26 16.47 -8.47
C CYS A 189 19.05 17.23 -9.57
N LEU A 190 18.97 18.56 -9.56
CA LEU A 190 19.60 19.42 -10.57
C LEU A 190 21.13 19.33 -10.61
N ASN A 191 21.78 19.01 -9.50
CA ASN A 191 23.24 18.79 -9.45
C ASN A 191 23.69 17.55 -10.24
N GLN A 192 22.78 16.67 -10.69
CA GLN A 192 23.10 15.51 -11.54
C GLN A 192 23.23 15.86 -13.03
N TYR A 193 22.98 17.12 -13.41
CA TYR A 193 23.15 17.65 -14.78
C TYR A 193 24.34 18.60 -14.86
N SER A 194 25.48 18.26 -14.25
CA SER A 194 26.69 19.10 -14.22
C SER A 194 27.29 19.41 -15.60
N ASP A 195 26.87 18.69 -16.63
CA ASP A 195 27.17 18.88 -18.05
C ASP A 195 26.33 19.99 -18.73
N ILE A 196 25.14 20.29 -18.19
CA ILE A 196 24.22 21.31 -18.71
C ILE A 196 24.15 22.52 -17.77
N PHE A 197 24.18 22.28 -16.45
CA PHE A 197 23.83 23.22 -15.40
C PHE A 197 24.97 23.49 -14.41
N SER A 198 25.60 24.66 -14.53
CA SER A 198 26.40 25.27 -13.46
C SER A 198 25.48 25.96 -12.45
N VAL A 199 24.87 25.18 -11.55
CA VAL A 199 23.76 25.66 -10.70
C VAL A 199 24.15 26.21 -9.33
N ASN A 200 23.68 27.43 -9.07
CA ASN A 200 23.43 27.96 -7.73
C ASN A 200 21.91 28.19 -7.60
N GLY A 201 21.17 27.08 -7.46
CA GLY A 201 19.71 27.05 -7.58
C GLY A 201 19.25 26.97 -9.04
N ALA A 202 18.39 25.99 -9.33
CA ALA A 202 17.67 25.86 -10.60
C ALA A 202 16.16 25.71 -10.31
N PHE A 203 15.29 25.33 -11.25
CA PHE A 203 13.86 25.01 -11.02
C PHE A 203 13.44 24.04 -12.10
N ILE A 204 12.56 23.11 -11.78
CA ILE A 204 11.91 22.21 -12.73
C ILE A 204 10.47 22.05 -12.25
N SER A 205 9.54 21.92 -13.19
CA SER A 205 8.21 21.34 -12.94
C SER A 205 7.86 20.42 -14.10
N VAL A 206 7.13 19.34 -13.85
CA VAL A 206 6.87 18.33 -14.88
C VAL A 206 5.45 17.78 -14.78
N ARG A 207 4.58 18.40 -15.56
CA ARG A 207 3.23 18.00 -15.99
C ARG A 207 3.01 18.67 -17.37
N PRO A 208 1.85 18.50 -18.01
CA PRO A 208 1.22 19.54 -18.83
C PRO A 208 0.87 20.79 -17.99
N TRP A 209 1.87 21.39 -17.32
CA TRP A 209 1.73 22.49 -16.36
C TRP A 209 0.94 23.68 -16.95
N ASN A 210 1.10 23.89 -18.26
CA ASN A 210 0.39 24.88 -19.08
C ASN A 210 -1.15 24.84 -18.99
N ASN A 211 -1.76 23.69 -18.66
CA ASN A 211 -3.23 23.58 -18.56
C ASN A 211 -3.74 24.21 -17.24
N ASP A 212 -3.06 23.95 -16.13
CA ASP A 212 -3.38 24.50 -14.80
C ASP A 212 -2.83 25.93 -14.63
N HIS A 213 -1.70 26.22 -15.29
CA HIS A 213 -0.88 27.42 -15.13
C HIS A 213 -0.48 28.04 -16.49
N PRO A 214 -1.44 28.65 -17.23
CA PRO A 214 -1.19 29.32 -18.51
C PRO A 214 -0.32 30.58 -18.41
N GLU A 215 0.06 31.01 -17.20
CA GLU A 215 1.05 32.06 -16.95
C GLU A 215 2.52 31.58 -17.11
N PHE A 216 2.74 30.35 -17.57
CA PHE A 216 4.05 29.79 -17.92
C PHE A 216 4.07 29.06 -19.28
N GLU A 217 5.18 29.18 -20.01
CA GLU A 217 5.47 28.46 -21.26
C GLU A 217 6.64 27.48 -21.08
N LEU A 218 6.64 26.41 -21.88
CA LEU A 218 7.72 25.41 -21.89
C LEU A 218 8.97 26.01 -22.56
N PHE A 219 10.05 26.17 -21.79
CA PHE A 219 11.32 26.70 -22.29
C PHE A 219 12.24 25.59 -22.82
N TRP A 220 12.32 24.46 -22.11
CA TRP A 220 13.15 23.33 -22.47
C TRP A 220 12.67 22.04 -21.79
N GLN A 221 12.88 20.90 -22.44
CA GLN A 221 12.61 19.56 -21.92
C GLN A 221 13.89 18.73 -22.06
N ALA A 222 14.26 17.97 -21.02
CA ALA A 222 15.42 17.09 -21.10
C ALA A 222 15.09 15.86 -21.97
N PRO A 223 16.06 15.33 -22.75
CA PRO A 223 15.88 14.07 -23.49
C PRO A 223 15.88 12.82 -22.57
N GLU A 224 16.22 12.99 -21.30
CA GLU A 224 16.24 11.94 -20.27
C GLU A 224 16.08 12.60 -18.89
N ASN A 225 15.24 12.03 -18.01
CA ASN A 225 15.16 12.47 -16.62
C ASN A 225 16.13 11.69 -15.71
N ARG A 226 17.34 12.23 -15.52
CA ARG A 226 18.37 11.68 -14.62
C ARG A 226 18.06 11.79 -13.12
N CYS A 227 16.95 12.41 -12.72
CA CYS A 227 16.54 12.51 -11.31
C CYS A 227 15.71 11.31 -10.83
N VAL A 228 15.15 10.54 -11.78
CA VAL A 228 14.40 9.32 -11.50
C VAL A 228 15.22 8.06 -11.77
N ARG A 229 14.76 6.94 -11.21
CA ARG A 229 15.25 5.57 -11.41
C ARG A 229 14.24 4.70 -12.17
N GLY A 230 13.05 5.25 -12.41
CA GLY A 230 11.86 4.54 -12.87
C GLY A 230 10.65 5.48 -12.91
N GLY A 231 9.48 4.91 -13.17
CA GLY A 231 8.18 5.55 -13.25
C GLY A 231 7.57 5.99 -11.92
N LEU A 232 6.24 6.09 -11.89
CA LEU A 232 5.49 6.20 -10.64
C LEU A 232 5.09 4.81 -10.17
N GLY A 233 5.26 4.61 -8.87
CA GLY A 233 4.90 3.40 -8.17
C GLY A 233 4.30 3.71 -6.80
N MET A 234 4.31 2.69 -5.95
CA MET A 234 3.89 2.75 -4.57
C MET A 234 5.10 2.77 -3.64
N MET A 235 5.24 3.82 -2.83
CA MET A 235 6.25 3.91 -1.77
C MET A 235 5.76 3.23 -0.49
N VAL A 236 6.64 2.48 0.17
CA VAL A 236 6.38 1.83 1.47
C VAL A 236 7.62 1.93 2.38
N GLN A 237 7.46 1.68 3.69
CA GLN A 237 8.63 1.52 4.58
C GLN A 237 9.50 0.32 4.16
N LYS A 238 10.81 0.38 4.43
CA LYS A 238 11.79 -0.63 3.97
C LYS A 238 11.49 -2.08 4.39
N ASP A 239 10.70 -2.29 5.43
CA ASP A 239 10.32 -3.60 5.97
C ASP A 239 9.00 -4.17 5.40
N GLN A 240 8.23 -3.39 4.63
CA GLN A 240 6.94 -3.82 4.04
C GLN A 240 7.11 -4.70 2.80
N PHE A 241 8.00 -5.69 2.87
CA PHE A 241 8.33 -6.58 1.75
C PHE A 241 7.15 -7.45 1.31
N GLU A 242 6.30 -7.93 2.24
CA GLU A 242 5.10 -8.71 1.87
C GLU A 242 4.15 -7.88 0.99
N LEU A 243 3.96 -6.60 1.34
CA LEU A 243 3.08 -5.67 0.64
C LEU A 243 3.50 -5.54 -0.83
N LEU A 244 4.78 -5.26 -1.08
CA LEU A 244 5.34 -5.18 -2.43
C LEU A 244 5.27 -6.51 -3.17
N THR A 245 5.49 -7.63 -2.48
CA THR A 245 5.49 -8.97 -3.08
C THR A 245 4.11 -9.33 -3.65
N TRP A 246 3.02 -9.12 -2.89
CA TRP A 246 1.68 -9.39 -3.41
C TRP A 246 1.20 -8.30 -4.37
N TRP A 247 1.58 -7.04 -4.16
CA TRP A 247 1.21 -5.92 -5.04
C TRP A 247 1.78 -6.11 -6.45
N ASN A 248 3.09 -6.30 -6.60
CA ASN A 248 3.73 -6.46 -7.90
C ASN A 248 3.13 -7.68 -8.65
N ALA A 249 2.96 -8.81 -7.94
CA ALA A 249 2.36 -10.02 -8.51
C ALA A 249 0.85 -9.90 -8.82
N ALA A 250 0.14 -8.90 -8.29
CA ALA A 250 -1.24 -8.59 -8.65
C ALA A 250 -1.33 -7.54 -9.77
N PHE A 251 -0.47 -6.52 -9.76
CA PHE A 251 -0.37 -5.54 -10.83
C PHE A 251 0.10 -6.16 -12.16
N GLN A 252 1.10 -7.06 -12.13
CA GLN A 252 1.53 -7.82 -13.32
C GLN A 252 0.40 -8.72 -13.89
N ARG A 253 -0.59 -9.11 -13.07
CA ARG A 253 -1.79 -9.79 -13.54
C ARG A 253 -2.84 -8.81 -14.08
N LEU A 254 -2.98 -7.63 -13.49
CA LEU A 254 -3.89 -6.58 -13.94
C LEU A 254 -3.58 -6.12 -15.37
N THR A 255 -2.31 -5.82 -15.66
CA THR A 255 -1.85 -5.34 -16.99
C THR A 255 -2.12 -6.32 -18.14
N ALA A 256 -2.37 -7.60 -17.84
CA ALA A 256 -2.76 -8.62 -18.81
C ALA A 256 -4.29 -8.77 -18.98
N THR A 257 -5.10 -7.78 -18.56
CA THR A 257 -6.56 -7.81 -18.63
C THR A 257 -7.14 -6.56 -19.28
N SER A 258 -8.32 -6.70 -19.89
CA SER A 258 -9.08 -5.55 -20.39
C SER A 258 -9.44 -4.55 -19.28
N GLN A 259 -9.49 -4.96 -18.01
CA GLN A 259 -9.71 -4.03 -16.89
C GLN A 259 -8.59 -2.98 -16.79
N TYR A 260 -7.35 -3.31 -17.15
CA TYR A 260 -6.28 -2.29 -17.22
C TYR A 260 -6.47 -1.38 -18.44
N GLU A 261 -6.82 -1.94 -19.60
CA GLU A 261 -7.16 -1.17 -20.80
C GLU A 261 -8.32 -0.18 -20.54
N ASP A 262 -9.36 -0.62 -19.82
CA ASP A 262 -10.52 0.16 -19.40
C ASP A 262 -10.18 1.26 -18.37
N ILE A 263 -9.14 1.06 -17.54
CA ILE A 263 -8.60 2.09 -16.65
C ILE A 263 -7.82 3.13 -17.49
N CYS A 264 -6.94 2.67 -18.37
CA CYS A 264 -6.11 3.53 -19.22
C CYS A 264 -6.94 4.37 -20.20
N GLN A 265 -7.97 3.82 -20.83
CA GLN A 265 -8.86 4.57 -21.74
C GLN A 265 -9.71 5.64 -21.02
N ARG A 266 -9.94 5.50 -19.72
CA ARG A 266 -10.70 6.46 -18.91
C ARG A 266 -9.87 7.63 -18.37
N LEU A 267 -8.54 7.60 -18.51
CA LEU A 267 -7.64 8.68 -18.08
C LEU A 267 -8.07 10.07 -18.61
N GLU A 268 -8.42 10.15 -19.89
CA GLU A 268 -8.78 11.40 -20.57
C GLU A 268 -10.17 11.94 -20.17
N THR A 269 -11.03 11.11 -19.55
CA THR A 269 -12.48 11.36 -19.49
C THR A 269 -13.15 11.16 -18.13
N ALA A 270 -12.49 10.55 -17.14
CA ALA A 270 -13.12 10.14 -15.87
C ALA A 270 -12.44 10.66 -14.60
N HIS A 271 -11.45 11.55 -14.69
CA HIS A 271 -10.52 11.85 -13.60
C HIS A 271 -10.32 13.35 -13.28
N GLY A 272 -11.37 14.17 -13.48
CA GLY A 272 -11.42 15.57 -13.05
C GLY A 272 -12.12 16.49 -14.04
N ASP A 273 -12.12 17.79 -13.76
CA ASP A 273 -12.68 18.84 -14.63
C ASP A 273 -11.79 19.18 -15.85
N LEU A 274 -10.59 18.61 -15.90
CA LEU A 274 -9.62 18.76 -17.00
C LEU A 274 -9.34 17.40 -17.64
N PRO A 275 -9.14 17.34 -18.97
CA PRO A 275 -8.76 16.11 -19.65
C PRO A 275 -7.39 15.64 -19.15
N GLY A 276 -7.32 14.40 -18.70
CA GLY A 276 -6.08 13.77 -18.26
C GLY A 276 -5.08 13.54 -19.41
N LEU A 277 -3.86 13.14 -19.06
CA LEU A 277 -2.89 12.62 -20.03
C LEU A 277 -3.44 11.38 -20.73
N SER A 278 -3.15 11.20 -22.02
CA SER A 278 -3.54 9.99 -22.73
C SER A 278 -2.83 8.75 -22.16
N ALA A 279 -3.44 7.59 -22.38
CA ALA A 279 -2.90 6.29 -21.96
C ALA A 279 -1.44 6.05 -22.41
N GLU A 280 -1.02 6.63 -23.54
CA GLU A 280 0.34 6.54 -24.07
C GLU A 280 1.39 7.13 -23.13
N TYR A 281 1.09 8.23 -22.43
CA TYR A 281 2.03 8.90 -21.52
C TYR A 281 1.99 8.35 -20.09
N VAL A 282 0.90 7.69 -19.69
CA VAL A 282 0.72 7.20 -18.31
C VAL A 282 0.94 5.70 -18.19
N CYS A 283 0.16 4.88 -18.90
CA CYS A 283 0.15 3.43 -18.69
C CYS A 283 1.41 2.74 -19.21
N VAL A 284 1.78 1.61 -18.58
CA VAL A 284 3.00 0.84 -18.86
C VAL A 284 2.81 -0.29 -19.86
#